data_AF-A0A843EI60-F1
#
_entry.id   AF-A0A843EI60-F1
#
_cell.length_a   1.000
_cell.length_b   1.000
_cell.length_c   1.000
_cell.angle_alpha   90.00
_cell.angle_beta   90.00
_cell.angle_gamma   90.00
#
_symmetry.space_group_name_H-M   'P 1'
#
loop_
_entity.id
_entity.type
_entity.pdbx_description
1 polymer ?
#
loop_
_entity_poly.entity_id
_entity_poly.type
_entity_poly.pdbx_seq_one_letter_code
_entity_poly.pdbx_strand_id
1 'polypeptide(L)'
;YKRQSIRSYDDSPLDNQTLDEIRDFIDNAKELNPNIKWSYEILPTENISTMMRWKAPHYIAIFSEEKENYYQNAGFIFQQVDLFLQSKGIGACWIGMGNPKNYENPDKDQKFIIIIAIG
;
A
#
# COMPACT_ATOMS: atom_id res chain seq x y z
N TYR A 1 10.12 -5.86 17.72
CA TYR A 1 9.81 -6.43 16.39
C TYR A 1 10.83 -5.89 15.39
N LYS A 2 11.30 -6.67 14.41
CA LYS A 2 12.29 -6.22 13.40
C LYS A 2 11.63 -6.17 12.03
N ARG A 3 11.72 -5.02 11.35
CA ARG A 3 11.14 -4.86 10.02
C ARG A 3 11.80 -5.76 8.99
N GLN A 4 10.96 -6.52 8.27
CA GLN A 4 11.36 -7.47 7.24
C GLN A 4 10.30 -7.52 6.13
N SER A 5 10.74 -7.78 4.90
CA SER A 5 9.82 -7.97 3.78
C SER A 5 9.23 -9.38 3.83
N ILE A 6 7.93 -9.49 4.08
CA ILE A 6 7.21 -10.76 4.16
C ILE A 6 6.73 -11.18 2.76
N ARG A 7 6.90 -12.44 2.40
CA ARG A 7 6.60 -12.97 1.05
C ARG A 7 5.87 -14.32 1.09
N SER A 8 5.46 -14.72 2.28
CA SER A 8 4.69 -15.92 2.57
C SER A 8 3.54 -15.47 3.45
N TYR A 9 2.33 -15.59 2.93
CA TYR A 9 1.11 -15.11 3.55
C TYR A 9 0.17 -16.31 3.75
N ASP A 10 -0.71 -16.21 4.73
CA ASP A 10 -1.86 -17.10 4.78
C ASP A 10 -2.87 -16.67 3.69
N ASP A 11 -3.62 -17.61 3.13
CA ASP A 11 -4.62 -17.30 2.10
C ASP A 11 -5.88 -16.64 2.71
N SER A 12 -6.01 -16.60 4.05
CA SER A 12 -7.12 -15.95 4.74
C SER A 12 -7.06 -14.43 4.58
N PRO A 13 -8.13 -13.79 4.08
CA PRO A 13 -8.23 -12.34 4.06
C PRO A 13 -8.14 -11.76 5.47
N LEU A 14 -7.46 -10.61 5.61
CA LEU A 14 -7.58 -9.77 6.80
C LEU A 14 -9.07 -9.41 7.01
N ASP A 15 -9.52 -9.45 8.26
CA ASP A 15 -10.89 -9.08 8.61
C ASP A 15 -11.15 -7.58 8.41
N ASN A 16 -12.43 -7.21 8.32
CA ASN A 16 -12.84 -5.83 8.06
C ASN A 16 -12.35 -4.86 9.14
N GLN A 17 -12.33 -5.28 10.42
CA GLN A 17 -11.86 -4.44 11.51
C GLN A 17 -10.37 -4.10 11.31
N THR A 18 -9.56 -5.07 10.94
CA THR A 18 -8.14 -4.89 10.65
C THR A 18 -7.93 -4.00 9.44
N LEU A 19 -8.72 -4.17 8.37
CA LEU A 19 -8.65 -3.32 7.19
C LEU A 19 -9.03 -1.87 7.51
N ASP A 20 -10.04 -1.66 8.35
CA ASP A 20 -10.46 -0.33 8.79
C ASP A 20 -9.40 0.33 9.68
N GLU A 21 -8.76 -0.41 10.60
CA GLU A 21 -7.62 0.09 11.38
C GLU A 21 -6.44 0.52 10.49
N ILE A 22 -6.21 -0.19 9.37
CA ILE A 22 -5.18 0.18 8.40
C ILE A 22 -5.55 1.46 7.67
N ARG A 23 -6.81 1.59 7.22
CA ARG A 23 -7.31 2.81 6.57
C ARG A 23 -7.19 4.02 7.50
N ASP A 24 -7.66 3.89 8.73
CA ASP A 24 -7.58 4.92 9.75
C ASP A 24 -6.12 5.36 9.99
N PHE A 25 -5.18 4.41 10.03
CA PHE A 25 -3.77 4.76 10.18
C PHE A 25 -3.21 5.50 8.96
N ILE A 26 -3.53 5.05 7.74
CA ILE A 26 -3.08 5.69 6.50
C ILE A 26 -3.62 7.13 6.42
N ASP A 27 -4.91 7.33 6.70
CA ASP A 27 -5.59 8.62 6.63
C ASP A 27 -5.05 9.63 7.66
N ASN A 28 -4.44 9.16 8.74
CA ASN A 28 -3.83 9.98 9.79
C ASN A 28 -2.28 9.99 9.72
N ALA A 29 -1.68 9.35 8.73
CA ALA A 29 -0.23 9.30 8.58
C ALA A 29 0.32 10.70 8.28
N LYS A 30 1.50 11.01 8.82
CA LYS A 30 2.13 12.31 8.56
C LYS A 30 2.61 12.39 7.13
N GLU A 31 2.28 13.48 6.46
CA GLU A 31 2.79 13.82 5.13
C GLU A 31 4.14 14.54 5.23
N LEU A 32 5.04 14.27 4.27
CA LEU A 32 6.29 15.03 4.16
C LEU A 32 6.03 16.41 3.52
N ASN A 33 5.15 16.45 2.52
CA ASN A 33 4.72 17.66 1.85
C ASN A 33 3.19 17.64 1.64
N PRO A 34 2.43 18.44 2.40
CA PRO A 34 0.96 18.43 2.33
C PRO A 34 0.38 19.05 1.05
N ASN A 35 1.23 19.64 0.20
CA ASN A 35 0.80 20.18 -1.09
C ASN A 35 0.84 19.15 -2.23
N ILE A 36 1.26 17.91 -1.95
CA ILE A 36 1.26 16.81 -2.91
C ILE A 36 0.07 15.91 -2.60
N LYS A 37 -0.94 15.95 -3.48
CA LYS A 37 -2.10 15.07 -3.44
C LYS A 37 -1.68 13.63 -3.70
N TRP A 38 -2.21 12.74 -2.88
CA TRP A 38 -2.03 11.32 -3.00
C TRP A 38 -3.33 10.62 -2.65
N SER A 39 -3.41 9.35 -2.99
CA SER A 39 -4.51 8.47 -2.60
C SER A 39 -4.00 7.04 -2.54
N TYR A 40 -4.84 6.16 -2.03
CA TYR A 40 -4.58 4.73 -2.01
C TYR A 40 -5.88 3.96 -2.19
N GLU A 41 -5.74 2.68 -2.49
CA GLU A 41 -6.82 1.71 -2.42
C GLU A 41 -6.29 0.39 -1.85
N ILE A 42 -7.11 -0.31 -1.06
CA ILE A 42 -6.79 -1.67 -0.59
C ILE A 42 -7.50 -2.66 -1.51
N LEU A 43 -6.72 -3.32 -2.35
CA LEU A 43 -7.19 -4.21 -3.40
C LEU A 43 -6.97 -5.68 -3.03
N PRO A 44 -7.93 -6.57 -3.34
CA PRO A 44 -7.75 -8.00 -3.19
C PRO A 44 -6.83 -8.56 -4.29
N THR A 45 -6.32 -9.78 -4.12
CA THR A 45 -5.28 -10.33 -5.02
C THR A 45 -5.71 -10.45 -6.49
N GLU A 46 -7.00 -10.64 -6.76
CA GLU A 46 -7.57 -10.75 -8.11
C GLU A 46 -7.48 -9.44 -8.90
N ASN A 47 -7.38 -8.31 -8.20
CA ASN A 47 -7.23 -6.98 -8.77
C ASN A 47 -5.77 -6.55 -8.90
N ILE A 48 -4.83 -7.49 -8.82
CA ILE A 48 -3.39 -7.21 -8.92
C ILE A 48 -2.76 -8.04 -10.03
N SER A 49 -2.00 -7.35 -10.88
CA SER A 49 -1.09 -7.97 -11.84
C SER A 49 0.34 -7.81 -11.34
N THR A 50 1.05 -8.91 -11.14
CA THR A 50 2.44 -8.89 -10.68
C THR A 50 3.26 -10.04 -11.27
N MET A 51 4.57 -9.81 -11.43
CA MET A 51 5.53 -10.83 -11.84
C MET A 51 6.06 -11.67 -10.68
N MET A 52 5.62 -11.39 -9.44
CA MET A 52 6.03 -12.16 -8.26
C MET A 52 5.44 -13.58 -8.28
N ARG A 53 6.22 -14.57 -7.81
CA ARG A 53 5.79 -15.98 -7.71
C ARG A 53 4.90 -16.29 -6.50
N TRP A 54 4.78 -15.34 -5.59
CA TRP A 54 3.97 -15.41 -4.38
C TRP A 54 2.91 -14.33 -4.43
N LYS A 55 1.86 -14.50 -3.62
CA LYS A 55 0.74 -13.57 -3.50
C LYS A 55 0.46 -13.30 -2.03
N ALA A 56 -0.18 -12.17 -1.77
CA ALA A 56 -0.78 -11.80 -0.50
C ALA A 56 -2.31 -11.72 -0.65
N PRO A 57 -3.08 -11.80 0.44
CA PRO A 57 -4.54 -11.64 0.38
C PRO A 57 -4.94 -10.22 -0.06
N HIS A 58 -4.18 -9.19 0.34
CA HIS A 58 -4.49 -7.79 0.07
C HIS A 58 -3.25 -7.00 -0.38
N TYR A 59 -3.49 -5.89 -1.08
CA TYR A 59 -2.44 -5.00 -1.57
C TYR A 59 -2.88 -3.54 -1.44
N ILE A 60 -2.03 -2.71 -0.87
CA ILE A 60 -2.21 -1.26 -0.85
C ILE A 60 -1.63 -0.71 -2.16
N ALA A 61 -2.49 -0.24 -3.05
CA ALA A 61 -2.08 0.47 -4.26
C ALA A 61 -1.96 1.97 -3.99
N ILE A 62 -0.81 2.56 -4.28
CA ILE A 62 -0.49 3.94 -3.96
C ILE A 62 -0.51 4.79 -5.22
N PHE A 63 -1.15 5.95 -5.15
CA PHE A 63 -1.25 6.92 -6.23
C PHE A 63 -0.81 8.30 -5.75
N SER A 64 -0.27 9.11 -6.66
CA SER A 64 0.12 10.49 -6.36
C SER A 64 0.05 11.34 -7.61
N GLU A 65 -0.26 12.62 -7.45
CA GLU A 65 -0.01 13.60 -8.51
C GLU A 65 1.50 13.71 -8.78
N GLU A 66 1.87 14.11 -9.99
CA GLU A 66 3.27 14.32 -10.35
C GLU A 66 3.70 15.75 -10.00
N LYS A 67 4.48 15.87 -8.92
CA LYS A 67 5.11 17.11 -8.44
C LYS A 67 6.56 16.84 -8.06
N GLU A 68 7.35 17.89 -7.84
CA GLU A 68 8.69 17.69 -7.28
C GLU A 68 8.61 16.91 -5.95
N ASN A 69 9.43 15.87 -5.81
CA ASN A 69 9.54 15.02 -4.62
C ASN A 69 8.31 14.15 -4.25
N TYR A 70 7.38 13.91 -5.17
CA TYR A 70 6.21 13.03 -4.94
C TYR A 70 6.55 11.60 -4.51
N TYR A 71 7.63 11.00 -5.05
CA TYR A 71 8.09 9.67 -4.61
C TYR A 71 8.56 9.68 -3.15
N GLN A 72 9.26 10.74 -2.73
CA GLN A 72 9.72 10.90 -1.36
C GLN A 72 8.54 11.11 -0.41
N ASN A 73 7.52 11.87 -0.83
CA ASN A 73 6.30 12.04 -0.05
C ASN A 73 5.57 10.69 0.15
N ALA A 74 5.33 9.95 -0.94
CA ALA A 74 4.72 8.62 -0.86
C ALA A 74 5.58 7.65 -0.01
N GLY A 75 6.89 7.63 -0.21
CA GLY A 75 7.81 6.81 0.59
C GLY A 75 7.76 7.15 2.08
N PHE A 76 7.71 8.44 2.43
CA PHE A 76 7.64 8.90 3.82
C PHE A 76 6.32 8.49 4.50
N ILE A 77 5.19 8.67 3.82
CA ILE A 77 3.86 8.30 4.31
C ILE A 77 3.81 6.79 4.52
N PHE A 78 4.08 6.01 3.46
CA PHE A 78 3.86 4.57 3.50
C PHE A 78 4.97 3.79 4.23
N GLN A 79 6.13 4.39 4.53
CA GLN A 79 7.07 3.79 5.47
C GLN A 79 6.53 3.81 6.91
N GLN A 80 5.72 4.81 7.29
CA GLN A 80 5.03 4.80 8.58
C GLN A 80 3.99 3.66 8.60
N VAL A 81 3.28 3.47 7.49
CA VAL A 81 2.29 2.39 7.32
C VAL A 81 2.97 1.02 7.41
N ASP A 82 4.10 0.80 6.73
CA ASP A 82 4.89 -0.45 6.81
C ASP A 82 5.31 -0.78 8.26
N LEU A 83 5.71 0.23 9.03
CA LEU A 83 6.07 0.05 10.44
C LEU A 83 4.84 -0.24 11.32
N PHE A 84 3.73 0.42 11.06
CA PHE A 84 2.46 0.19 11.75
C PHE A 84 1.95 -1.25 11.54
N LEU A 85 1.89 -1.70 10.28
CA LEU A 85 1.47 -3.05 9.92
C LEU A 85 2.26 -4.09 10.71
N GLN A 86 3.58 -3.93 10.77
CA GLN A 86 4.42 -4.86 11.51
C GLN A 86 4.28 -4.74 13.03
N SER A 87 3.99 -3.55 13.56
CA SER A 87 3.63 -3.40 14.98
C SER A 87 2.36 -4.17 15.35
N LYS A 88 1.48 -4.38 14.37
CA LYS A 88 0.24 -5.16 14.47
C LYS A 88 0.43 -6.65 14.13
N GLY A 89 1.64 -7.08 13.81
CA GLY A 89 1.95 -8.46 13.41
C GLY A 89 1.57 -8.78 11.95
N ILE A 90 1.23 -7.78 11.15
CA ILE A 90 0.86 -7.92 9.74
C ILE A 90 2.12 -7.87 8.89
N GLY A 91 2.30 -8.86 8.03
CA GLY A 91 3.39 -8.91 7.08
C GLY A 91 3.21 -7.88 5.97
N ALA A 92 4.31 -7.27 5.54
CA ALA A 92 4.29 -6.29 4.46
C ALA A 92 5.48 -6.48 3.50
N CYS A 93 5.26 -6.22 2.22
CA CYS A 93 6.33 -6.13 1.23
C CYS A 93 5.99 -5.13 0.12
N TRP A 94 6.86 -4.14 -0.05
CA TRP A 94 6.86 -3.25 -1.21
C TRP A 94 7.16 -4.04 -2.49
N ILE A 95 6.39 -3.83 -3.55
CA ILE A 95 6.55 -4.51 -4.84
C ILE A 95 6.61 -3.47 -5.96
N GLY A 96 7.80 -3.28 -6.54
CA GLY A 96 7.98 -2.42 -7.72
C GLY A 96 7.56 -3.05 -9.04
N MET A 97 7.35 -4.37 -9.08
CA MET A 97 6.94 -5.15 -10.27
C MET A 97 5.49 -5.62 -10.18
N GLY A 98 4.59 -4.73 -9.78
CA GLY A 98 3.16 -5.00 -9.71
C GLY A 98 2.34 -3.74 -9.97
N ASN A 99 1.13 -3.92 -10.45
CA ASN A 99 0.16 -2.85 -10.71
C ASN A 99 -1.27 -3.32 -10.44
N PRO A 100 -2.18 -2.38 -10.11
CA PRO A 100 -3.61 -2.63 -10.12
C PRO A 100 -4.09 -3.10 -11.50
N LYS A 101 -4.91 -4.14 -11.50
CA LYS A 101 -5.66 -4.65 -12.65
C LYS A 101 -7.14 -4.51 -12.34
N ASN A 102 -7.94 -4.10 -13.33
CA ASN A 102 -9.38 -3.88 -13.17
C ASN A 102 -9.75 -2.84 -12.09
N TYR A 103 -8.80 -2.00 -11.71
CA TYR A 103 -9.01 -0.83 -10.86
C TYR A 103 -8.47 0.39 -11.60
N GLU A 104 -9.31 1.41 -11.71
CA GLU A 104 -8.90 2.72 -12.21
C GLU A 104 -9.02 3.71 -11.08
N ASN A 105 -7.95 4.45 -10.82
CA ASN A 105 -8.01 5.55 -9.87
C ASN A 105 -9.06 6.58 -10.33
N PRO A 106 -10.01 6.99 -9.47
CA PRO A 106 -11.00 8.01 -9.82
C PRO A 106 -10.36 9.37 -10.10
N ASP A 107 -9.27 9.70 -9.40
CA ASP A 107 -8.49 10.91 -9.64
C ASP A 107 -7.51 10.68 -10.80
N LYS A 108 -7.88 11.21 -11.99
CA LYS A 108 -7.10 11.08 -13.23
C LYS A 108 -5.83 11.94 -13.24
N ASP A 109 -5.69 12.90 -12.32
CA ASP A 109 -4.46 13.71 -12.18
C ASP A 109 -3.38 12.97 -11.38
N GLN A 110 -3.74 11.85 -10.75
CA GLN A 110 -2.82 11.00 -10.01
C GLN A 110 -2.45 9.76 -10.81
N LYS A 111 -1.18 9.39 -10.74
CA LYS A 111 -0.65 8.17 -11.35
C LYS A 111 -0.33 7.12 -10.30
N PHE A 112 -0.33 5.87 -10.74
CA PHE A 112 0.14 4.75 -9.93
C PHE A 112 1.63 4.92 -9.60
N ILE A 113 1.98 4.66 -8.34
CA ILE A 113 3.34 4.77 -7.81
C ILE A 113 3.94 3.38 -7.55
N ILE A 114 3.32 2.62 -6.64
CA ILE A 114 3.81 1.32 -6.19
C ILE A 114 2.70 0.59 -5.42
N ILE A 115 2.83 -0.73 -5.25
CA ILE A 115 1.96 -1.50 -4.35
C ILE A 115 2.75 -2.02 -3.13
N ILE A 116 2.04 -2.22 -2.02
CA ILE A 116 2.53 -2.94 -0.84
C ILE A 116 1.61 -4.15 -0.63
N ALA A 117 2.16 -5.36 -0.74
CA ALA A 117 1.45 -6.57 -0.34
C ALA A 117 1.33 -6.63 1.19
N ILE A 118 0.15 -7.00 1.69
CA ILE A 118 -0.14 -7.10 3.13
C ILE A 118 -0.94 -8.37 3.46
N GLY A 119 -0.69 -8.93 4.64
CA GLY A 119 -1.41 -10.10 5.19
C GLY A 119 -0.58 -10.88 6.19
#